data_AF-A0AAC9HG39-F1
#
_entry.id   AF-A0AAC9HG39-F1
#
_cell.length_a   1.000
_cell.length_b   1.000
_cell.length_c   1.000
_cell.angle_alpha   90.00
_cell.angle_beta   90.00
_cell.angle_gamma   90.00
#
_symmetry.space_group_name_H-M   'P 1'
#
loop_
_entity.id
_entity.type
_entity.pdbx_description
1 polymer ?
#
loop_
_entity_poly.entity_id
_entity_poly.type
_entity_poly.pdbx_seq_one_letter_code
_entity_poly.pdbx_strand_id
1 'polypeptide(L)'
;MTNLVSVSLLKPHPKNGEYFSAPSPEEREAIRRSIEIHGIRDPLKVLPDYTVVAGHVRLEIAKELGIEKVPVEVWDVSPEEAEYLLVADNEERRVCQDPIKKAKRAKFLKEYWEIKRMSGRERLKGQNVLSKTLIDVAEAIGEDYKTTQRLLKLNDLIPLLQDLVSQNKLSQTAAYSLAFLSPEEQERLLKVLGESGICGLSVAEAQELRRKIEAERKRAEELARRLAESEKALAAAKVGSAEAARLKNELASLRRENEELKNKQPEIVEKIVEKVVYKTDPKMEIELNAARVKMREFADELASVRSHAEFLAQQREELLTKIERFKKEKANLERHYETVKKELMYEKNKKERWPGIPLKAEFDRIASLTTEFLLVTEKILRSPDKVKEYVRIMKSAGIVESSVDCQ
;
A
#
# COMPACT_ATOMS: atom_id res chain seq x y z
N MET A 1 71.29 -14.27 -16.30
CA MET A 1 71.80 -12.91 -16.00
C MET A 1 70.60 -12.02 -15.83
N THR A 2 70.40 -11.44 -14.65
CA THR A 2 69.32 -10.48 -14.42
C THR A 2 69.67 -9.17 -15.11
N ASN A 3 68.85 -8.78 -16.09
CA ASN A 3 69.04 -7.52 -16.80
C ASN A 3 68.56 -6.38 -15.88
N LEU A 4 69.39 -5.35 -15.70
CA LEU A 4 68.99 -4.14 -14.97
C LEU A 4 68.33 -3.17 -15.95
N VAL A 5 67.05 -2.87 -15.73
CA VAL A 5 66.28 -1.94 -16.57
C VAL A 5 65.91 -0.70 -15.77
N SER A 6 65.92 0.45 -16.44
CA SER A 6 65.55 1.71 -15.81
C SER A 6 64.08 1.71 -15.41
N VAL A 7 63.81 2.15 -14.19
CA VAL A 7 62.46 2.19 -13.60
C VAL A 7 61.50 3.08 -14.38
N SER A 8 62.00 4.09 -15.10
CA SER A 8 61.21 4.99 -15.94
C SER A 8 60.60 4.33 -17.18
N LEU A 9 61.21 3.24 -17.67
CA LEU A 9 60.72 2.48 -18.82
C LEU A 9 59.62 1.48 -18.43
N LEU A 10 59.56 1.10 -17.15
CA LEU A 10 58.66 0.07 -16.66
C LEU A 10 57.25 0.64 -16.41
N LYS A 11 56.27 0.03 -17.07
CA LYS A 11 54.84 0.37 -16.97
C LYS A 11 54.08 -0.77 -16.28
N PRO A 12 53.19 -0.49 -15.31
CA PRO A 12 52.39 -1.52 -14.68
C PRO A 12 51.38 -2.12 -15.67
N HIS A 13 51.11 -3.42 -15.58
CA HIS A 13 50.03 -4.04 -16.36
C HIS A 13 48.68 -3.36 -16.08
N PRO A 14 47.90 -2.96 -17.11
CA PRO A 14 46.68 -2.17 -16.96
C PRO A 14 45.62 -2.86 -16.08
N LYS A 15 45.49 -4.20 -16.21
CA LYS A 15 44.52 -4.99 -15.44
C LYS A 15 44.95 -5.33 -13.99
N ASN A 16 46.14 -4.92 -13.54
CA ASN A 16 46.61 -5.27 -12.19
C ASN A 16 45.64 -4.79 -11.09
N GLY A 17 45.09 -3.58 -11.23
CA GLY A 17 44.13 -3.03 -10.27
C GLY A 17 42.78 -3.75 -10.25
N GLU A 18 42.41 -4.41 -11.35
CA GLU A 18 41.18 -5.19 -11.46
C GLU A 18 41.26 -6.52 -10.70
N TYR A 19 42.45 -7.11 -10.61
CA TYR A 19 42.69 -8.43 -10.00
C TYR A 19 43.28 -8.39 -8.61
N PHE A 20 43.99 -7.32 -8.24
CA PHE A 20 44.66 -7.22 -6.95
C PHE A 20 44.38 -5.88 -6.29
N SER A 21 44.24 -5.91 -4.97
CA SER A 21 44.26 -4.72 -4.13
C SER A 21 45.69 -4.31 -3.83
N ALA A 22 45.86 -3.03 -3.47
CA ALA A 22 47.10 -2.59 -2.87
C ALA A 22 47.34 -3.42 -1.58
N PRO A 23 48.60 -3.77 -1.29
CA PRO A 23 48.95 -4.43 -0.04
C PRO A 23 48.55 -3.55 1.15
N SER A 24 48.34 -4.16 2.32
CA SER A 24 48.13 -3.40 3.55
C SER A 24 49.32 -2.48 3.83
N PRO A 25 49.13 -1.37 4.59
CA PRO A 25 50.24 -0.48 4.95
C PRO A 25 51.40 -1.21 5.63
N GLU A 26 51.11 -2.22 6.45
CA GLU A 26 52.12 -3.03 7.15
C GLU A 26 52.92 -3.93 6.21
N GLU A 27 52.25 -4.69 5.34
CA GLU A 27 52.91 -5.53 4.33
C GLU A 27 53.78 -4.68 3.39
N ARG A 28 53.24 -3.54 2.96
CA ARG A 28 53.95 -2.60 2.09
C ARG A 28 55.22 -2.09 2.73
N GLU A 29 55.15 -1.71 4.00
CA GLU A 29 56.29 -1.21 4.76
C GLU A 29 57.34 -2.30 5.02
N ALA A 30 56.91 -3.55 5.28
CA ALA A 30 57.81 -4.69 5.38
C ALA A 30 58.57 -4.94 4.06
N ILE A 31 57.88 -4.87 2.91
CA ILE A 31 58.52 -4.96 1.60
C ILE A 31 59.49 -3.79 1.38
N ARG A 32 59.11 -2.57 1.78
CA ARG A 32 59.99 -1.40 1.66
C ARG A 32 61.30 -1.58 2.41
N ARG A 33 61.25 -1.92 3.71
CA ARG A 33 62.45 -2.14 4.52
C ARG A 33 63.33 -3.25 3.95
N SER A 34 62.72 -4.31 3.41
CA SER A 34 63.46 -5.39 2.77
C SER A 34 64.24 -4.91 1.54
N ILE A 35 63.62 -4.06 0.71
CA ILE A 35 64.24 -3.46 -0.48
C ILE A 35 65.34 -2.48 -0.08
N GLU A 36 65.17 -1.69 0.98
CA GLU A 36 66.21 -0.77 1.47
C GLU A 36 67.45 -1.51 1.95
N ILE A 37 67.28 -2.63 2.67
CA ILE A 37 68.39 -3.39 3.25
C ILE A 37 69.07 -4.29 2.21
N HIS A 38 68.28 -5.00 1.40
CA HIS A 38 68.78 -6.07 0.53
C HIS A 38 68.66 -5.78 -0.96
N GLY A 39 68.06 -4.66 -1.34
CA GLY A 39 67.64 -4.41 -2.72
C GLY A 39 66.50 -5.34 -3.16
N ILE A 40 66.16 -5.26 -4.44
CA ILE A 40 65.21 -6.19 -5.06
C ILE A 40 65.94 -7.50 -5.37
N ARG A 41 65.70 -8.53 -4.56
CA ARG A 41 66.32 -9.86 -4.72
C ARG A 41 65.73 -10.65 -5.88
N ASP A 42 64.41 -10.76 -5.88
CA ASP A 42 63.69 -11.42 -6.97
C ASP A 42 63.47 -10.42 -8.10
N PRO A 43 63.80 -10.73 -9.36
CA PRO A 43 63.55 -9.82 -10.48
C PRO A 43 62.06 -9.56 -10.68
N LEU A 44 61.74 -8.43 -11.32
CA LEU A 44 60.40 -8.15 -11.83
C LEU A 44 60.21 -8.94 -13.13
N LYS A 45 59.01 -9.47 -13.34
CA LYS A 45 58.67 -10.19 -14.57
C LYS A 45 58.00 -9.22 -15.52
N VAL A 46 58.58 -9.02 -16.70
CA VAL A 46 58.16 -7.97 -17.65
C VAL A 46 58.00 -8.54 -19.06
N LEU A 47 57.09 -7.98 -19.84
CA LEU A 47 56.98 -8.27 -21.27
C LEU A 47 58.09 -7.56 -22.07
N PRO A 48 58.32 -7.94 -23.35
CA PRO A 48 59.32 -7.28 -24.19
C PRO A 48 59.08 -5.76 -24.35
N ASP A 49 57.84 -5.32 -24.20
CA ASP A 49 57.46 -3.91 -24.24
C ASP A 49 57.63 -3.17 -22.89
N TYR A 50 58.27 -3.80 -21.90
CA TYR A 50 58.47 -3.32 -20.53
C TYR A 50 57.21 -3.22 -19.65
N THR A 51 56.13 -3.91 -20.01
CA THR A 51 54.95 -4.05 -19.15
C THR A 51 55.21 -5.05 -18.02
N VAL A 52 55.03 -4.62 -16.77
CA VAL A 52 55.25 -5.45 -15.58
C VAL A 52 54.07 -6.38 -15.32
N VAL A 53 54.31 -7.68 -15.39
CA VAL A 53 53.35 -8.77 -15.11
C VAL A 53 53.42 -9.21 -13.65
N ALA A 54 54.60 -9.17 -13.03
CA ALA A 54 54.76 -9.44 -11.60
C ALA A 54 55.78 -8.51 -10.95
N GLY A 55 55.49 -8.13 -9.70
CA GLY A 55 56.35 -7.24 -8.92
C GLY A 55 55.94 -5.77 -8.94
N HIS A 56 54.67 -5.43 -9.22
CA HIS A 56 54.18 -4.03 -9.20
C HIS A 56 54.47 -3.30 -7.89
N VAL A 57 54.27 -3.94 -6.73
CA VAL A 57 54.56 -3.32 -5.43
C VAL A 57 56.06 -3.02 -5.27
N ARG A 58 56.94 -3.92 -5.75
CA ARG A 58 58.40 -3.69 -5.74
C ARG A 58 58.78 -2.54 -6.67
N LEU A 59 58.13 -2.45 -7.84
CA LEU A 59 58.32 -1.33 -8.77
C LEU A 59 57.90 0.01 -8.14
N GLU A 60 56.73 0.06 -7.52
CA GLU A 60 56.21 1.27 -6.85
C GLU A 60 57.16 1.72 -5.73
N ILE A 61 57.60 0.80 -4.88
CA ILE A 61 58.54 1.11 -3.81
C ILE A 61 59.89 1.55 -4.37
N ALA A 62 60.40 0.90 -5.42
CA ALA A 62 61.65 1.32 -6.08
C ALA A 62 61.56 2.75 -6.63
N LYS A 63 60.42 3.13 -7.21
CA LYS A 63 60.13 4.50 -7.65
C LYS A 63 60.19 5.48 -6.48
N GLU A 64 59.57 5.14 -5.36
CA GLU A 64 59.56 5.98 -4.15
C GLU A 64 60.93 6.15 -3.50
N LEU A 65 61.74 5.08 -3.49
CA LEU A 65 63.10 5.10 -2.95
C LEU A 65 64.11 5.74 -3.90
N GLY A 66 63.70 6.17 -5.11
CA GLY A 66 64.60 6.77 -6.10
C GLY A 66 65.60 5.79 -6.72
N ILE A 67 65.28 4.48 -6.72
CA ILE A 67 66.13 3.47 -7.34
C ILE A 67 66.05 3.62 -8.87
N GLU A 68 67.18 3.92 -9.52
CA GLU A 68 67.18 4.18 -10.97
C GLU A 68 66.97 2.93 -11.83
N LYS A 69 67.52 1.79 -11.40
CA LYS A 69 67.52 0.53 -12.15
C LYS A 69 67.14 -0.65 -11.26
N VAL A 70 66.27 -1.52 -11.76
CA VAL A 70 65.79 -2.70 -11.05
C VAL A 70 66.06 -3.97 -11.88
N PRO A 71 66.31 -5.11 -11.23
CA PRO A 71 66.49 -6.38 -11.93
C PRO A 71 65.17 -6.83 -12.53
N VAL A 72 65.20 -7.21 -13.82
CA VAL A 72 64.04 -7.72 -14.54
C VAL A 72 64.36 -9.02 -15.27
N GLU A 73 63.31 -9.80 -15.46
CA GLU A 73 63.27 -11.01 -16.28
C GLU A 73 62.24 -10.76 -17.38
N VAL A 74 62.66 -10.84 -18.64
CA VAL A 74 61.80 -10.60 -19.80
C VAL A 74 61.11 -11.91 -20.19
N TRP A 75 59.79 -11.90 -20.21
CA TRP A 75 58.94 -13.00 -20.62
C TRP A 75 58.30 -12.66 -21.96
N ASP A 76 58.76 -13.35 -23.01
CA ASP A 76 58.20 -13.23 -24.35
C ASP A 76 57.00 -14.17 -24.50
N VAL A 77 55.83 -13.67 -24.12
CA VAL A 77 54.56 -14.40 -24.07
C VAL A 77 53.45 -13.56 -24.68
N SER A 78 52.35 -14.19 -25.09
CA SER A 78 51.20 -13.45 -25.64
C SER A 78 50.53 -12.55 -24.57
N PRO A 79 49.76 -11.53 -24.95
CA PRO A 79 48.99 -10.73 -24.00
C PRO A 79 48.04 -11.56 -23.12
N GLU A 80 47.44 -12.61 -23.67
CA GLU A 80 46.55 -13.52 -22.94
C GLU A 80 47.31 -14.37 -21.92
N GLU A 81 48.48 -14.90 -22.33
CA GLU A 81 49.37 -15.63 -21.44
C GLU A 81 49.95 -14.72 -20.34
N ALA A 82 50.23 -13.45 -20.66
CA ALA A 82 50.67 -12.46 -19.69
C ALA A 82 49.60 -12.19 -18.62
N GLU A 83 48.33 -12.11 -19.02
CA GLU A 83 47.21 -11.97 -18.08
C GLU A 83 47.01 -13.24 -17.24
N TYR A 84 47.18 -14.41 -17.84
CA TYR A 84 47.17 -15.67 -17.10
C TYR A 84 48.27 -15.73 -16.04
N LEU A 85 49.49 -15.33 -16.41
CA LEU A 85 50.62 -15.26 -15.49
C LEU A 85 50.42 -14.20 -14.40
N LEU A 86 49.79 -13.08 -14.74
CA LEU A 86 49.39 -12.05 -13.77
C LEU A 86 48.43 -12.62 -12.71
N VAL A 87 47.47 -13.46 -13.11
CA VAL A 87 46.42 -13.98 -12.23
C VAL A 87 46.88 -15.23 -11.46
N ALA A 88 47.44 -16.24 -12.13
CA ALA A 88 47.73 -17.54 -11.56
C ALA A 88 49.02 -17.58 -10.71
N ASP A 89 50.11 -16.97 -11.18
CA ASP A 89 51.43 -17.06 -10.51
C ASP A 89 51.59 -16.07 -9.34
N ASN A 90 50.65 -15.12 -9.21
CA ASN A 90 50.69 -14.11 -8.15
C ASN A 90 49.72 -14.38 -6.99
N GLU A 91 48.75 -15.29 -7.12
CA GLU A 91 47.72 -15.45 -6.09
C GLU A 91 48.26 -15.98 -4.77
N GLU A 92 49.05 -17.06 -4.85
CA GLU A 92 49.71 -17.66 -3.70
C GLU A 92 50.59 -16.64 -2.94
N ARG A 93 51.04 -15.57 -3.63
CA ARG A 93 51.96 -14.58 -3.10
C ARG A 93 51.31 -13.28 -2.64
N ARG A 94 50.08 -12.96 -3.07
CA ARG A 94 49.47 -11.63 -2.83
C ARG A 94 48.27 -11.61 -1.88
N VAL A 95 47.81 -12.76 -1.36
CA VAL A 95 46.77 -12.87 -0.32
C VAL A 95 45.69 -11.78 -0.47
N CYS A 96 45.12 -11.64 -1.67
CA CYS A 96 44.16 -10.57 -1.91
C CYS A 96 42.81 -10.99 -1.33
N GLN A 97 42.33 -10.28 -0.30
CA GLN A 97 41.08 -10.63 0.39
C GLN A 97 39.80 -10.04 -0.24
N ASP A 98 39.94 -9.19 -1.26
CA ASP A 98 38.80 -8.56 -1.92
C ASP A 98 37.97 -9.61 -2.70
N PRO A 99 36.69 -9.83 -2.33
CA PRO A 99 35.88 -10.89 -2.93
C PRO A 99 35.58 -10.66 -4.40
N ILE A 100 35.42 -9.41 -4.83
CA ILE A 100 35.14 -9.09 -6.23
C ILE A 100 36.38 -9.30 -7.07
N LYS A 101 37.57 -8.98 -6.56
CA LYS A 101 38.81 -9.22 -7.29
C LYS A 101 39.11 -10.71 -7.40
N LYS A 102 38.87 -11.48 -6.33
CA LYS A 102 38.84 -12.96 -6.37
C LYS A 102 37.85 -13.47 -7.44
N ALA A 103 36.64 -12.91 -7.47
CA ALA A 103 35.62 -13.28 -8.45
C ALA A 103 36.06 -13.00 -9.90
N LYS A 104 36.68 -11.85 -10.18
CA LYS A 104 37.21 -11.49 -11.51
C LYS A 104 38.32 -12.44 -11.96
N ARG A 105 39.24 -12.80 -11.06
CA ARG A 105 40.29 -13.79 -11.33
C ARG A 105 39.71 -15.17 -11.60
N ALA A 106 38.75 -15.62 -10.77
CA ALA A 106 38.07 -16.90 -10.96
C ALA A 106 37.36 -16.96 -12.32
N LYS A 107 36.72 -15.86 -12.74
CA LYS A 107 36.08 -15.73 -14.06
C LYS A 107 37.10 -15.82 -15.19
N PHE A 108 38.18 -15.05 -15.12
CA PHE A 108 39.26 -15.09 -16.10
C PHE A 108 39.84 -16.51 -16.25
N LEU A 109 40.20 -17.18 -15.15
CA LEU A 109 40.76 -18.53 -15.20
C LEU A 109 39.78 -19.55 -15.78
N LYS A 110 38.49 -19.43 -15.45
CA LYS A 110 37.43 -20.27 -16.00
C LYS A 110 37.30 -20.10 -17.52
N GLU A 111 37.38 -18.87 -18.00
CA GLU A 111 37.30 -18.53 -19.43
C GLU A 111 38.57 -18.98 -20.18
N TYR A 112 39.74 -18.69 -19.63
CA TYR A 112 41.04 -19.06 -20.19
C TYR A 112 41.22 -20.59 -20.32
N TRP A 113 40.74 -21.36 -19.34
CA TRP A 113 40.76 -22.82 -19.40
C TRP A 113 39.54 -23.44 -20.10
N GLU A 114 38.67 -22.62 -20.72
CA GLU A 114 37.48 -23.04 -21.46
C GLU A 114 36.53 -23.96 -20.67
N ILE A 115 36.37 -23.72 -19.37
CA ILE A 115 35.57 -24.58 -18.48
C ILE A 115 34.08 -24.33 -18.72
N LYS A 116 33.47 -25.16 -19.59
CA LYS A 116 32.05 -25.04 -20.00
C LYS A 116 31.02 -25.56 -18.98
N ARG A 117 31.40 -26.41 -18.02
CA ARG A 117 30.45 -27.03 -17.06
C ARG A 117 30.74 -26.63 -15.60
N MET A 118 29.71 -26.11 -14.93
CA MET A 118 29.70 -25.82 -13.47
C MET A 118 29.61 -27.09 -12.60
N SER A 119 29.47 -28.27 -13.20
CA SER A 119 29.11 -29.54 -12.54
C SER A 119 30.24 -30.57 -12.50
N GLY A 120 31.50 -30.16 -12.70
CA GLY A 120 32.66 -31.05 -12.67
C GLY A 120 32.95 -31.55 -11.26
N ARG A 121 32.10 -32.43 -10.70
CA ARG A 121 32.33 -33.07 -9.40
C ARG A 121 33.37 -34.19 -9.45
N GLU A 122 33.80 -34.65 -10.62
CA GLU A 122 34.77 -35.74 -10.72
C GLU A 122 35.56 -35.64 -12.02
N ARG A 123 36.89 -35.82 -11.91
CA ARG A 123 37.67 -36.35 -13.03
C ARG A 123 37.06 -37.70 -13.38
N LEU A 124 36.28 -37.76 -14.46
CA LEU A 124 35.80 -39.03 -14.99
C LEU A 124 37.02 -39.92 -15.20
N LYS A 125 37.10 -41.06 -14.52
CA LYS A 125 38.20 -42.02 -14.66
C LYS A 125 38.33 -42.37 -16.15
N GLY A 126 39.39 -41.87 -16.80
CA GLY A 126 39.64 -42.05 -18.23
C GLY A 126 39.58 -40.77 -19.09
N GLN A 127 39.18 -39.61 -18.55
CA GLN A 127 39.43 -38.34 -19.24
C GLN A 127 40.88 -37.93 -18.99
N ASN A 128 41.59 -37.62 -20.08
CA ASN A 128 42.98 -37.17 -20.08
C ASN A 128 43.24 -36.16 -18.95
N VAL A 129 44.39 -36.31 -18.31
CA VAL A 129 44.96 -35.50 -17.21
C VAL A 129 45.12 -34.00 -17.57
N LEU A 130 44.66 -33.57 -18.74
CA LEU A 130 44.97 -32.28 -19.37
C LEU A 130 43.83 -31.24 -19.29
N SER A 131 42.60 -31.63 -18.96
CA SER A 131 41.49 -30.66 -18.88
C SER A 131 41.36 -30.08 -17.47
N LYS A 132 41.66 -28.79 -17.34
CA LYS A 132 41.46 -28.01 -16.12
C LYS A 132 39.98 -27.98 -15.73
N THR A 133 39.71 -27.99 -14.44
CA THR A 133 38.37 -28.05 -13.85
C THR A 133 38.13 -26.87 -12.90
N LEU A 134 36.89 -26.72 -12.40
CA LEU A 134 36.59 -25.69 -11.42
C LEU A 134 37.33 -25.90 -10.09
N ILE A 135 37.77 -27.13 -9.79
CA ILE A 135 38.64 -27.42 -8.64
C ILE A 135 40.01 -26.80 -8.86
N ASP A 136 40.58 -26.90 -10.07
CA ASP A 136 41.85 -26.23 -10.38
C ASP A 136 41.72 -24.70 -10.28
N VAL A 137 40.54 -24.13 -10.60
CA VAL A 137 40.29 -22.68 -10.42
C VAL A 137 40.27 -22.34 -8.93
N ALA A 138 39.59 -23.17 -8.13
CA ALA A 138 39.49 -23.00 -6.69
C ALA A 138 40.88 -23.04 -6.03
N GLU A 139 41.70 -24.02 -6.40
CA GLU A 139 43.10 -24.12 -5.97
C GLU A 139 43.91 -22.88 -6.38
N ALA A 140 43.80 -22.44 -7.64
CA ALA A 140 44.54 -21.29 -8.14
C ALA A 140 44.16 -19.96 -7.47
N ILE A 141 42.94 -19.82 -6.96
CA ILE A 141 42.51 -18.63 -6.20
C ILE A 141 42.57 -18.82 -4.68
N GLY A 142 43.08 -19.96 -4.20
CA GLY A 142 43.18 -20.28 -2.78
C GLY A 142 41.84 -20.41 -2.05
N GLU A 143 40.79 -20.87 -2.72
CA GLU A 143 39.45 -21.02 -2.17
C GLU A 143 38.93 -22.46 -2.30
N ASP A 144 37.87 -22.80 -1.57
CA ASP A 144 37.18 -24.07 -1.78
C ASP A 144 36.24 -24.02 -3.00
N TYR A 145 35.85 -25.19 -3.49
CA TYR A 145 34.95 -25.32 -4.64
C TYR A 145 33.63 -24.55 -4.48
N LYS A 146 32.97 -24.61 -3.31
CA LYS A 146 31.68 -23.94 -3.09
C LYS A 146 31.86 -22.43 -3.01
N THR A 147 32.93 -21.96 -2.37
CA THR A 147 33.24 -20.53 -2.31
C THR A 147 33.59 -20.00 -3.70
N THR A 148 34.36 -20.73 -4.49
CA THR A 148 34.64 -20.40 -5.90
C THR A 148 33.36 -20.30 -6.73
N GLN A 149 32.40 -21.21 -6.56
CA GLN A 149 31.09 -21.10 -7.23
C GLN A 149 30.33 -19.83 -6.83
N ARG A 150 30.39 -19.44 -5.55
CA ARG A 150 29.76 -18.20 -5.06
C ARG A 150 30.46 -16.96 -5.62
N LEU A 151 31.79 -16.93 -5.58
CA LEU A 151 32.61 -15.85 -6.12
C LEU A 151 32.35 -15.66 -7.61
N LEU A 152 32.33 -16.73 -8.40
CA LEU A 152 31.98 -16.66 -9.82
C LEU A 152 30.63 -15.97 -10.04
N LYS A 153 29.64 -16.27 -9.19
CA LYS A 153 28.31 -15.67 -9.25
C LYS A 153 28.32 -14.17 -8.94
N LEU A 154 29.25 -13.67 -8.12
CA LEU A 154 29.37 -12.24 -7.82
C LEU A 154 29.72 -11.39 -9.06
N ASN A 155 30.27 -11.99 -10.12
CA ASN A 155 30.50 -11.28 -11.38
C ASN A 155 29.20 -10.86 -12.09
N ASP A 156 28.06 -11.44 -11.71
CA ASP A 156 26.74 -11.08 -12.25
C ASP A 156 26.11 -9.87 -11.54
N LEU A 157 26.79 -9.32 -10.53
CA LEU A 157 26.40 -8.08 -9.88
C LEU A 157 26.72 -6.87 -10.76
N ILE A 158 25.84 -5.87 -10.74
CA ILE A 158 26.11 -4.58 -11.35
C ILE A 158 27.29 -3.86 -10.66
N PRO A 159 28.02 -2.95 -11.34
CA PRO A 159 29.25 -2.35 -10.82
C PRO A 159 29.09 -1.72 -9.43
N LEU A 160 28.01 -0.98 -9.20
CA LEU A 160 27.77 -0.34 -7.90
C LEU A 160 27.66 -1.36 -6.75
N LEU A 161 27.00 -2.50 -6.98
CA LEU A 161 26.91 -3.56 -5.97
C LEU A 161 28.26 -4.26 -5.77
N GLN A 162 29.06 -4.42 -6.82
CA GLN A 162 30.43 -4.92 -6.69
C GLN A 162 31.27 -3.99 -5.81
N ASP A 163 31.20 -2.68 -6.03
CA ASP A 163 31.93 -1.69 -5.22
C ASP A 163 31.54 -1.75 -3.74
N LEU A 164 30.24 -1.92 -3.43
CA LEU A 164 29.77 -2.07 -2.06
C LEU A 164 30.31 -3.34 -1.39
N VAL A 165 30.48 -4.44 -2.13
CA VAL A 165 31.10 -5.68 -1.63
C VAL A 165 32.59 -5.49 -1.39
N SER A 166 33.32 -4.88 -2.34
CA SER A 166 34.75 -4.59 -2.19
C SER A 166 35.04 -3.65 -1.01
N GLN A 167 34.13 -2.72 -0.71
CA GLN A 167 34.21 -1.84 0.45
C GLN A 167 33.77 -2.50 1.77
N ASN A 168 33.42 -3.80 1.76
CA ASN A 168 32.84 -4.53 2.90
C ASN A 168 31.55 -3.92 3.47
N LYS A 169 30.83 -3.11 2.67
CA LYS A 169 29.54 -2.51 3.06
C LYS A 169 28.37 -3.44 2.77
N LEU A 170 28.51 -4.34 1.80
CA LEU A 170 27.54 -5.40 1.50
C LEU A 170 28.21 -6.76 1.73
N SER A 171 27.65 -7.58 2.62
CA SER A 171 28.22 -8.90 2.91
C SER A 171 28.23 -9.81 1.66
N GLN A 172 29.29 -10.61 1.50
CA GLN A 172 29.41 -11.54 0.37
C GLN A 172 28.21 -12.48 0.23
N THR A 173 27.64 -12.94 1.35
CA THR A 173 26.49 -13.87 1.34
C THR A 173 25.20 -13.19 0.90
N ALA A 174 24.98 -11.94 1.32
CA ALA A 174 23.85 -11.14 0.83
C ALA A 174 24.02 -10.82 -0.67
N ALA A 175 25.22 -10.38 -1.06
CA ALA A 175 25.57 -10.10 -2.45
C ALA A 175 25.39 -11.31 -3.36
N TYR A 176 25.81 -12.50 -2.91
CA TYR A 176 25.58 -13.76 -3.63
C TYR A 176 24.10 -14.01 -3.88
N SER A 177 23.21 -13.64 -2.95
CA SER A 177 21.76 -13.79 -3.12
C SER A 177 21.22 -12.81 -4.16
N LEU A 178 21.70 -11.55 -4.14
CA LEU A 178 21.32 -10.52 -5.11
C LEU A 178 21.84 -10.83 -6.53
N ALA A 179 22.97 -11.51 -6.66
CA ALA A 179 23.55 -11.88 -7.95
C ALA A 179 22.70 -12.86 -8.79
N PHE A 180 21.66 -13.48 -8.21
CA PHE A 180 20.68 -14.28 -8.96
C PHE A 180 19.60 -13.46 -9.65
N LEU A 181 19.49 -12.18 -9.30
CA LEU A 181 18.58 -11.23 -9.90
C LEU A 181 19.18 -10.70 -11.20
N SER A 182 18.33 -10.33 -12.16
CA SER A 182 18.77 -9.68 -13.39
C SER A 182 19.35 -8.29 -13.09
N PRO A 183 20.19 -7.72 -13.98
CA PRO A 183 20.72 -6.37 -13.80
C PRO A 183 19.61 -5.33 -13.56
N GLU A 184 18.48 -5.43 -14.27
CA GLU A 184 17.34 -4.51 -14.13
C GLU A 184 16.63 -4.64 -12.76
N GLU A 185 16.57 -5.85 -12.22
CA GLU A 185 16.04 -6.13 -10.88
C GLU A 185 16.98 -5.57 -9.80
N GLN A 186 18.30 -5.72 -9.99
CA GLN A 186 19.32 -5.16 -9.09
C GLN A 186 19.30 -3.62 -9.07
N GLU A 187 19.19 -2.99 -10.24
CA GLU A 187 19.05 -1.53 -10.37
C GLU A 187 17.77 -1.02 -9.70
N ARG A 188 16.65 -1.72 -9.88
CA ARG A 188 15.41 -1.40 -9.17
C ARG A 188 15.58 -1.51 -7.67
N LEU A 189 16.18 -2.58 -7.17
CA LEU A 189 16.43 -2.71 -5.72
C LEU A 189 17.27 -1.56 -5.18
N LEU A 190 18.32 -1.15 -5.88
CA LEU A 190 19.13 0.01 -5.52
C LEU A 190 18.35 1.31 -5.56
N LYS A 191 17.47 1.50 -6.55
CA LYS A 191 16.62 2.70 -6.64
C LYS A 191 15.65 2.80 -5.47
N VAL A 192 15.09 1.67 -5.03
CA VAL A 192 14.10 1.63 -3.95
C VAL A 192 14.73 1.73 -2.57
N LEU A 193 15.79 0.96 -2.32
CA LEU A 193 16.46 0.90 -1.01
C LEU A 193 17.49 2.02 -0.81
N GLY A 194 18.02 2.58 -1.91
CA GLY A 194 19.22 3.40 -1.89
C GLY A 194 20.46 2.58 -1.50
N GLU A 195 21.64 3.21 -1.60
CA GLU A 195 22.89 2.58 -1.18
C GLU A 195 22.88 2.22 0.31
N SER A 196 22.37 3.11 1.16
CA SER A 196 22.31 2.86 2.62
C SER A 196 21.41 1.69 2.97
N GLY A 197 20.26 1.55 2.31
CA GLY A 197 19.36 0.41 2.54
C GLY A 197 19.95 -0.91 2.08
N ILE A 198 20.68 -0.91 0.96
CA ILE A 198 21.42 -2.10 0.50
C ILE A 198 22.56 -2.47 1.47
N CYS A 199 23.30 -1.49 1.99
CA CYS A 199 24.36 -1.76 2.97
C CYS A 199 23.82 -2.34 4.28
N GLY A 200 22.63 -1.91 4.70
CA GLY A 200 21.96 -2.43 5.90
C GLY A 200 21.27 -3.78 5.71
N LEU A 201 21.25 -4.33 4.49
CA LEU A 201 20.48 -5.52 4.14
C LEU A 201 21.06 -6.78 4.80
N SER A 202 20.25 -7.47 5.60
CA SER A 202 20.65 -8.75 6.19
C SER A 202 20.66 -9.88 5.15
N VAL A 203 21.40 -10.95 5.44
CA VAL A 203 21.44 -12.14 4.58
C VAL A 203 20.05 -12.76 4.39
N ALA A 204 19.24 -12.81 5.45
CA ALA A 204 17.89 -13.36 5.40
C ALA A 204 16.97 -12.50 4.53
N GLU A 205 17.06 -11.17 4.64
CA GLU A 205 16.30 -10.26 3.77
C GLU A 205 16.72 -10.40 2.32
N ALA A 206 18.03 -10.45 2.02
CA ALA A 206 18.53 -10.65 0.65
C ALA A 206 18.04 -11.98 0.04
N GLN A 207 18.01 -13.05 0.82
CA GLN A 207 17.49 -14.35 0.40
C GLN A 207 15.98 -14.31 0.14
N GLU A 208 15.22 -13.63 1.00
CA GLU A 208 13.77 -13.51 0.86
C GLU A 208 13.38 -12.60 -0.31
N LEU A 209 14.09 -11.48 -0.50
CA LEU A 209 13.97 -10.61 -1.68
C LEU A 209 14.18 -11.44 -2.95
N ARG A 210 15.29 -12.18 -3.02
CA ARG A 210 15.58 -13.08 -4.14
C ARG A 210 14.42 -14.04 -4.37
N ARG A 211 13.97 -14.74 -3.33
CA ARG A 211 12.93 -15.77 -3.44
C ARG A 211 11.62 -15.22 -3.99
N LYS A 212 11.18 -14.06 -3.51
CA LYS A 212 9.94 -13.41 -3.94
C LYS A 212 10.04 -12.88 -5.38
N ILE A 213 11.14 -12.22 -5.72
CA ILE A 213 11.35 -11.71 -7.09
C ILE A 213 11.43 -12.88 -8.09
N GLU A 214 12.16 -13.94 -7.75
CA GLU A 214 12.27 -15.14 -8.60
C GLU A 214 10.92 -15.85 -8.78
N ALA A 215 10.06 -15.85 -7.75
CA ALA A 215 8.71 -16.42 -7.86
C ALA A 215 7.82 -15.62 -8.81
N GLU A 216 7.84 -14.29 -8.73
CA GLU A 216 7.10 -13.41 -9.64
C GLU A 216 7.61 -13.52 -11.08
N ARG A 217 8.93 -13.64 -11.26
CA ARG A 217 9.53 -13.88 -12.58
C ARG A 217 9.04 -15.20 -13.18
N LYS A 218 9.08 -16.30 -12.41
CA LYS A 218 8.57 -17.61 -12.86
C LYS A 218 7.09 -17.56 -13.23
N ARG A 219 6.28 -16.83 -12.45
CA ARG A 219 4.86 -16.63 -12.76
C ARG A 219 4.67 -15.89 -14.08
N ALA A 220 5.46 -14.84 -14.34
CA ALA A 220 5.41 -14.11 -15.60
C ALA A 220 5.86 -14.98 -16.80
N GLU A 221 6.91 -15.78 -16.63
CA GLU A 221 7.39 -16.73 -17.64
C GLU A 221 6.35 -17.81 -17.98
N GLU A 222 5.70 -18.39 -16.95
CA GLU A 222 4.65 -19.40 -17.13
C GLU A 222 3.44 -18.82 -17.88
N LEU A 223 3.02 -17.61 -17.54
CA LEU A 223 1.93 -16.93 -18.23
C LEU A 223 2.27 -16.64 -19.70
N ALA A 224 3.50 -16.18 -19.97
CA ALA A 224 3.99 -15.95 -21.33
C ALA A 224 4.03 -17.24 -22.15
N ARG A 225 4.41 -18.36 -21.53
CA ARG A 225 4.40 -19.68 -22.16
C ARG A 225 2.97 -20.13 -22.50
N ARG A 226 2.03 -20.02 -21.56
CA ARG A 226 0.61 -20.34 -21.79
C ARG A 226 0.02 -19.52 -22.92
N LEU A 227 0.33 -18.23 -22.97
CA LEU A 227 -0.05 -17.36 -24.09
C LEU A 227 0.45 -17.89 -25.43
N ALA A 228 1.75 -18.20 -25.54
CA ALA A 228 2.33 -18.69 -26.77
C ALA A 228 1.73 -20.05 -27.21
N GLU A 229 1.43 -20.93 -26.25
CA GLU A 229 0.78 -22.21 -26.50
C GLU A 229 -0.67 -22.02 -27.00
N SER A 230 -1.45 -21.15 -26.35
CA SER A 230 -2.82 -20.82 -26.79
C SER A 230 -2.85 -20.11 -28.15
N GLU A 231 -1.88 -19.25 -28.46
CA GLU A 231 -1.76 -18.60 -29.79
C GLU A 231 -1.48 -19.62 -30.89
N LYS A 232 -0.56 -20.57 -30.64
CA LYS A 232 -0.28 -21.67 -31.57
C LYS A 232 -1.50 -22.58 -31.77
N ALA A 233 -2.20 -22.92 -30.68
CA ALA A 233 -3.41 -23.74 -30.74
C ALA A 233 -4.52 -23.04 -31.55
N LEU A 234 -4.71 -21.73 -31.37
CA LEU A 234 -5.68 -20.96 -32.15
C LEU A 234 -5.32 -20.93 -33.63
N ALA A 235 -4.03 -20.80 -33.96
CA ALA A 235 -3.56 -20.81 -35.36
C ALA A 235 -3.78 -22.17 -36.05
N ALA A 236 -3.72 -23.28 -35.29
CA ALA A 236 -4.00 -24.62 -35.80
C ALA A 236 -5.51 -24.95 -35.85
N ALA A 237 -6.34 -24.22 -35.11
CA ALA A 237 -7.78 -24.47 -35.04
C ALA A 237 -8.50 -24.07 -36.33
N LYS A 238 -9.51 -24.86 -36.74
CA LYS A 238 -10.36 -24.52 -37.88
C LYS A 238 -11.13 -23.23 -37.63
N VAL A 239 -11.06 -22.30 -38.58
CA VAL A 239 -11.76 -21.01 -38.52
C VAL A 239 -13.26 -21.24 -38.34
N GLY A 240 -13.84 -20.64 -37.29
CA GLY A 240 -15.27 -20.74 -36.98
C GLY A 240 -15.66 -21.91 -36.07
N SER A 241 -14.72 -22.75 -35.62
CA SER A 241 -15.03 -23.82 -34.66
C SER A 241 -15.31 -23.30 -33.25
N ALA A 242 -16.05 -24.07 -32.46
CA ALA A 242 -16.28 -23.78 -31.04
C ALA A 242 -14.96 -23.77 -30.23
N GLU A 243 -13.97 -24.55 -30.66
CA GLU A 243 -12.62 -24.59 -30.08
C GLU A 243 -11.87 -23.28 -30.35
N ALA A 244 -11.94 -22.73 -31.56
CA ALA A 244 -11.36 -21.43 -31.90
C ALA A 244 -12.01 -20.28 -31.10
N ALA A 245 -13.31 -20.35 -30.83
CA ALA A 245 -14.00 -19.37 -29.98
C ALA A 245 -13.56 -19.44 -28.50
N ARG A 246 -13.39 -20.65 -27.95
CA ARG A 246 -12.87 -20.86 -26.59
C ARG A 246 -11.43 -20.35 -26.45
N LEU A 247 -10.55 -20.69 -27.38
CA LEU A 247 -9.16 -20.25 -27.39
C LEU A 247 -9.02 -18.73 -27.53
N LYS A 248 -9.90 -18.07 -28.31
CA LYS A 248 -9.94 -16.59 -28.38
C LYS A 248 -10.29 -15.95 -27.03
N ASN A 249 -11.25 -16.51 -26.31
CA ASN A 249 -11.64 -15.99 -24.98
C ASN A 249 -10.52 -16.23 -23.94
N GLU A 250 -9.91 -17.41 -23.97
CA GLU A 250 -8.75 -17.73 -23.12
C GLU A 250 -7.58 -16.78 -23.41
N LEU A 251 -7.23 -16.57 -24.69
CA LEU A 251 -6.21 -15.60 -25.09
C LEU A 251 -6.52 -14.18 -24.62
N ALA A 252 -7.78 -13.74 -24.68
CA ALA A 252 -8.17 -12.43 -24.18
C ALA A 252 -7.96 -12.32 -22.66
N SER A 253 -8.29 -13.36 -21.89
CA SER A 253 -8.04 -13.38 -20.44
C SER A 253 -6.55 -13.40 -20.10
N LEU A 254 -5.76 -14.26 -20.76
CA LEU A 254 -4.33 -14.36 -20.54
C LEU A 254 -3.58 -13.07 -20.95
N ARG A 255 -4.03 -12.40 -22.02
CA ARG A 255 -3.46 -11.11 -22.44
C ARG A 255 -3.71 -10.03 -21.39
N ARG A 256 -4.92 -9.97 -20.83
CA ARG A 256 -5.24 -9.04 -19.72
C ARG A 256 -4.38 -9.32 -18.49
N GLU A 257 -4.27 -10.58 -18.07
CA GLU A 257 -3.43 -10.95 -16.91
C GLU A 257 -1.95 -10.59 -17.16
N ASN A 258 -1.46 -10.77 -18.39
CA ASN A 258 -0.07 -10.46 -18.72
C ASN A 258 0.18 -8.95 -18.75
N GLU A 259 -0.74 -8.16 -19.31
CA GLU A 259 -0.64 -6.69 -19.21
C GLU A 259 -0.69 -6.22 -17.76
N GLU A 260 -1.55 -6.78 -16.92
CA GLU A 260 -1.57 -6.46 -15.50
C GLU A 260 -0.25 -6.79 -14.80
N LEU A 261 0.32 -7.96 -15.05
CA LEU A 261 1.62 -8.34 -14.46
C LEU A 261 2.75 -7.44 -14.98
N LYS A 262 2.78 -7.11 -16.27
CA LYS A 262 3.76 -6.17 -16.84
C LYS A 262 3.64 -4.78 -16.24
N ASN A 263 2.43 -4.28 -16.08
CA ASN A 263 2.19 -2.96 -15.48
C ASN A 263 2.56 -2.93 -13.99
N LYS A 264 2.39 -4.06 -13.28
CA LYS A 264 2.76 -4.19 -11.86
C LYS A 264 4.25 -4.48 -11.65
N GLN A 265 4.96 -5.02 -12.65
CA GLN A 265 6.37 -5.40 -12.58
C GLN A 265 7.33 -4.34 -11.97
N PRO A 266 7.23 -3.04 -12.31
CA PRO A 266 8.04 -2.01 -11.63
C PRO A 266 7.72 -1.89 -10.12
N GLU A 267 6.45 -2.04 -9.73
CA GLU A 267 6.00 -1.96 -8.33
C GLU A 267 6.23 -3.28 -7.56
N ILE A 268 6.45 -4.40 -8.24
CA ILE A 268 6.65 -5.71 -7.59
C ILE A 268 7.88 -5.65 -6.67
N VAL A 269 8.98 -5.09 -7.17
CA VAL A 269 10.21 -4.95 -6.37
C VAL A 269 9.97 -4.02 -5.19
N GLU A 270 9.29 -2.89 -5.39
CA GLU A 270 8.93 -1.93 -4.34
C GLU A 270 8.07 -2.58 -3.24
N LYS A 271 6.99 -3.26 -3.61
CA LYS A 271 6.09 -3.96 -2.68
C LYS A 271 6.78 -5.10 -1.96
N ILE A 272 7.68 -5.81 -2.63
CA ILE A 272 8.48 -6.88 -2.01
C ILE A 272 9.44 -6.27 -1.00
N VAL A 273 10.12 -5.18 -1.34
CA VAL A 273 11.02 -4.45 -0.44
C VAL A 273 10.28 -3.93 0.79
N GLU A 274 9.11 -3.31 0.61
CA GLU A 274 8.27 -2.84 1.72
C GLU A 274 7.95 -3.98 2.68
N LYS A 275 7.56 -5.15 2.16
CA LYS A 275 7.21 -6.32 2.98
C LYS A 275 8.41 -6.99 3.66
N VAL A 276 9.60 -6.92 3.06
CA VAL A 276 10.77 -7.70 3.50
C VAL A 276 11.70 -6.87 4.37
N VAL A 277 11.98 -5.64 3.96
CA VAL A 277 12.98 -4.75 4.57
C VAL A 277 12.32 -3.72 5.47
N TYR A 278 11.26 -3.04 4.99
CA TYR A 278 10.52 -2.07 5.81
C TYR A 278 9.42 -2.75 6.63
N LYS A 279 9.81 -3.69 7.49
CA LYS A 279 8.88 -4.22 8.50
C LYS A 279 8.51 -3.07 9.44
N THR A 280 7.23 -2.67 9.46
CA THR A 280 6.72 -1.83 10.54
C THR A 280 7.03 -2.49 11.87
N ASP A 281 7.66 -1.76 12.79
CA ASP A 281 7.90 -2.25 14.15
C ASP A 281 6.57 -2.78 14.70
N PRO A 282 6.50 -4.03 15.18
CA PRO A 282 5.28 -4.59 15.75
C PRO A 282 4.63 -3.68 16.80
N LYS A 283 5.43 -2.91 17.56
CA LYS A 283 4.92 -1.90 18.50
C LYS A 283 4.20 -0.77 17.78
N MET A 284 4.80 -0.25 16.71
CA MET A 284 4.22 0.83 15.92
C MET A 284 2.96 0.38 15.16
N GLU A 285 2.90 -0.88 14.75
CA GLU A 285 1.69 -1.47 14.15
C GLU A 285 0.55 -1.62 15.17
N ILE A 286 0.86 -2.01 16.40
CA ILE A 286 -0.10 -2.03 17.52
C ILE A 286 -0.61 -0.61 17.79
N GLU A 287 0.27 0.39 17.86
CA GLU A 287 -0.10 1.79 18.06
C GLU A 287 -0.96 2.35 16.93
N LEU A 288 -0.61 2.05 15.67
CA LEU A 288 -1.38 2.48 14.49
C LEU A 288 -2.78 1.87 14.49
N ASN A 289 -2.91 0.59 14.83
CA ASN A 289 -4.21 -0.06 14.92
C ASN A 289 -5.05 0.49 16.08
N ALA A 290 -4.42 0.80 17.23
CA ALA A 290 -5.10 1.48 18.34
C ALA A 290 -5.60 2.88 17.92
N ALA A 291 -4.80 3.64 17.18
CA ALA A 291 -5.22 4.95 16.65
C ALA A 291 -6.39 4.84 15.67
N ARG A 292 -6.40 3.82 14.79
CA ARG A 292 -7.51 3.55 13.87
C ARG A 292 -8.82 3.23 14.57
N VAL A 293 -8.77 2.45 15.66
CA VAL A 293 -9.95 2.14 16.47
C VAL A 293 -10.51 3.42 17.09
N LYS A 294 -9.67 4.25 17.71
CA LYS A 294 -10.08 5.54 18.29
C LYS A 294 -10.68 6.48 17.25
N MET A 295 -10.11 6.55 16.05
CA MET A 295 -10.68 7.36 14.97
C MET A 295 -12.08 6.89 14.56
N ARG A 296 -12.33 5.58 14.58
CA ARG A 296 -13.66 5.03 14.29
C ARG A 296 -14.66 5.38 15.39
N GLU A 297 -14.27 5.24 16.65
CA GLU A 297 -15.10 5.65 17.79
C GLU A 297 -15.50 7.13 17.71
N PHE A 298 -14.54 8.02 17.44
CA PHE A 298 -14.83 9.45 17.24
C PHE A 298 -15.73 9.71 16.02
N ALA A 299 -15.59 8.95 14.94
CA ALA A 299 -16.46 9.09 13.78
C ALA A 299 -17.90 8.69 14.10
N ASP A 300 -18.10 7.62 14.88
CA ASP A 300 -19.41 7.16 15.32
C ASP A 300 -20.04 8.16 16.31
N GLU A 301 -19.27 8.72 17.24
CA GLU A 301 -19.72 9.80 18.13
C GLU A 301 -20.14 11.05 17.33
N LEU A 302 -19.33 11.48 16.36
CA LEU A 302 -19.66 12.61 15.49
C LEU A 302 -20.93 12.34 14.67
N ALA A 303 -21.14 11.11 14.20
CA ALA A 303 -22.36 10.74 13.49
C ALA A 303 -23.60 10.83 14.40
N SER A 304 -23.48 10.35 15.65
CA SER A 304 -24.54 10.47 16.66
C SER A 304 -24.89 11.92 16.97
N VAL A 305 -23.87 12.77 17.20
CA VAL A 305 -24.05 14.21 17.45
C VAL A 305 -24.69 14.90 16.25
N ARG A 306 -24.28 14.58 15.02
CA ARG A 306 -24.89 15.13 13.80
C ARG A 306 -26.36 14.76 13.68
N SER A 307 -26.70 13.49 13.89
CA SER A 307 -28.10 13.02 13.88
C SER A 307 -28.94 13.74 14.93
N HIS A 308 -28.40 13.93 16.15
CA HIS A 308 -29.09 14.69 17.18
C HIS A 308 -29.27 16.17 16.81
N ALA A 309 -28.26 16.80 16.20
CA ALA A 309 -28.35 18.18 15.73
C ALA A 309 -29.38 18.34 14.61
N GLU A 310 -29.48 17.39 13.68
CA GLU A 310 -30.50 17.36 12.63
C GLU A 310 -31.91 17.22 13.22
N PHE A 311 -32.09 16.34 14.21
CA PHE A 311 -33.36 16.22 14.94
C PHE A 311 -33.76 17.53 15.62
N LEU A 312 -32.82 18.21 16.30
CA LEU A 312 -33.09 19.50 16.93
C LEU A 312 -33.40 20.59 15.89
N ALA A 313 -32.76 20.55 14.71
CA ALA A 313 -33.06 21.47 13.62
C ALA A 313 -34.49 21.29 13.09
N GLN A 314 -34.95 20.04 12.93
CA GLN A 314 -36.33 19.73 12.54
C GLN A 314 -37.34 20.23 13.60
N GLN A 315 -37.08 19.96 14.88
CA GLN A 315 -37.91 20.47 15.99
C GLN A 315 -38.00 22.00 15.98
N ARG A 316 -36.89 22.69 15.74
CA ARG A 316 -36.85 24.16 15.63
C ARG A 316 -37.70 24.65 14.47
N GLU A 317 -37.62 24.00 13.31
CA GLU A 317 -38.42 24.37 12.14
C GLU A 317 -39.92 24.20 12.39
N GLU A 318 -40.32 23.08 13.00
CA GLU A 318 -41.71 22.84 13.39
C GLU A 318 -42.22 23.93 14.35
N LEU A 319 -41.43 24.30 15.36
CA LEU A 319 -41.79 25.39 16.28
C LEU A 319 -41.92 26.74 15.58
N LEU A 320 -41.04 27.05 14.61
CA LEU A 320 -41.13 28.28 13.82
C LEU A 320 -42.44 28.34 13.02
N THR A 321 -42.85 27.23 12.39
CA THR A 321 -44.14 27.17 11.68
C THR A 321 -45.34 27.39 12.61
N LYS A 322 -45.30 26.83 13.83
CA LYS A 322 -46.33 27.05 14.86
C LYS A 322 -46.38 28.52 15.28
N ILE A 323 -45.23 29.16 15.49
CA ILE A 323 -45.16 30.59 15.82
C ILE A 323 -45.78 31.44 14.70
N GLU A 324 -45.50 31.14 13.43
CA GLU A 324 -46.11 31.86 12.31
C GLU A 324 -47.63 31.69 12.25
N ARG A 325 -48.13 30.49 12.50
CA ARG A 325 -49.57 30.22 12.58
C ARG A 325 -50.22 31.05 13.69
N PHE A 326 -49.65 31.05 14.90
CA PHE A 326 -50.17 31.84 16.01
C PHE A 326 -50.10 33.35 15.74
N LYS A 327 -49.07 33.83 15.05
CA LYS A 327 -49.01 35.24 14.61
C LYS A 327 -50.18 35.60 13.68
N LYS A 328 -50.52 34.72 12.72
CA LYS A 328 -51.67 34.92 11.81
C LYS A 328 -53.00 34.90 12.57
N GLU A 329 -53.17 33.95 13.49
CA GLU A 329 -54.36 33.84 14.32
C GLU A 329 -54.55 35.07 15.22
N LYS A 330 -53.49 35.55 15.87
CA LYS A 330 -53.49 36.79 16.64
C LYS A 330 -53.92 37.99 15.77
N ALA A 331 -53.35 38.15 14.58
CA ALA A 331 -53.71 39.24 13.68
C ALA A 331 -55.17 39.18 13.18
N ASN A 332 -55.73 37.97 13.04
CA ASN A 332 -57.16 37.79 12.75
C ASN A 332 -58.03 38.20 13.95
N LEU A 333 -57.66 37.78 15.16
CA LEU A 333 -58.37 38.15 16.38
C LEU A 333 -58.36 39.66 16.64
N GLU A 334 -57.22 40.32 16.44
CA GLU A 334 -57.09 41.77 16.54
C GLU A 334 -58.02 42.50 15.57
N ARG A 335 -58.11 42.03 14.31
CA ARG A 335 -59.08 42.55 13.33
C ARG A 335 -60.52 42.35 13.82
N HIS A 336 -60.85 41.17 14.34
CA HIS A 336 -62.19 40.88 14.84
C HIS A 336 -62.55 41.77 16.04
N TYR A 337 -61.61 41.94 16.97
CA TYR A 337 -61.75 42.83 18.12
C TYR A 337 -62.03 44.27 17.70
N GLU A 338 -61.28 44.81 16.73
CA GLU A 338 -61.51 46.17 16.23
C GLU A 338 -62.87 46.31 15.52
N THR A 339 -63.34 45.28 14.81
CA THR A 339 -64.70 45.27 14.24
C THR A 339 -65.77 45.33 15.33
N VAL A 340 -65.72 44.42 16.31
CA VAL A 340 -66.69 44.35 17.41
C VAL A 340 -66.68 45.65 18.23
N LYS A 341 -65.50 46.21 18.49
CA LYS A 341 -65.35 47.49 19.18
C LYS A 341 -66.06 48.65 18.45
N LYS A 342 -65.96 48.70 17.12
CA LYS A 342 -66.67 49.70 16.30
C LYS A 342 -68.19 49.51 16.37
N GLU A 343 -68.68 48.27 16.29
CA GLU A 343 -70.11 47.96 16.41
C GLU A 343 -70.67 48.32 17.78
N LEU A 344 -69.92 48.03 18.84
CA LEU A 344 -70.32 48.33 20.21
C LEU A 344 -70.37 49.84 20.48
N MET A 345 -69.42 50.60 19.92
CA MET A 345 -69.47 52.08 19.91
C MET A 345 -70.71 52.61 19.17
N TYR A 346 -71.07 51.99 18.04
CA TYR A 346 -72.26 52.37 17.26
C TYR A 346 -73.57 52.10 18.03
N GLU A 347 -73.72 50.91 18.63
CA GLU A 347 -74.92 50.56 19.42
C GLU A 347 -75.04 51.37 20.72
N LYS A 348 -73.92 51.71 21.39
CA LYS A 348 -73.94 52.60 22.55
C LYS A 348 -74.51 53.98 22.19
N ASN A 349 -74.10 54.55 21.05
CA ASN A 349 -74.64 55.81 20.54
C ASN A 349 -76.12 55.72 20.11
N LYS A 350 -76.66 54.51 19.87
CA LYS A 350 -78.05 54.27 19.45
C LYS A 350 -79.01 54.08 20.63
N LYS A 351 -78.56 53.47 21.75
CA LYS A 351 -79.37 53.28 22.96
C LYS A 351 -79.69 54.58 23.72
N GLU A 352 -78.90 55.64 23.55
CA GLU A 352 -79.20 56.96 24.11
C GLU A 352 -80.45 57.64 23.49
N ARG A 353 -81.18 56.97 22.58
CA ARG A 353 -82.22 57.57 21.73
C ARG A 353 -83.70 57.19 22.00
N TRP A 354 -84.07 56.37 23.00
CA TRP A 354 -85.48 55.88 23.19
C TRP A 354 -86.04 55.90 24.66
N PRO A 355 -87.27 56.40 24.94
CA PRO A 355 -87.96 56.36 26.27
C PRO A 355 -89.03 55.23 26.41
N GLY A 356 -89.34 54.76 27.65
CA GLY A 356 -90.02 53.48 27.98
C GLY A 356 -91.55 53.44 28.24
N ILE A 357 -92.14 52.22 28.26
CA ILE A 357 -93.59 51.88 28.42
C ILE A 357 -93.79 50.76 29.50
N PRO A 358 -94.89 50.71 30.31
CA PRO A 358 -95.01 49.84 31.50
C PRO A 358 -95.96 48.60 31.36
N LEU A 359 -95.40 47.38 31.53
CA LEU A 359 -96.04 46.04 31.39
C LEU A 359 -96.88 45.52 32.58
N LYS A 360 -96.98 46.25 33.70
CA LYS A 360 -97.48 45.70 34.97
C LYS A 360 -99.00 45.50 35.01
N ALA A 361 -99.77 46.32 34.30
CA ALA A 361 -101.23 46.31 34.37
C ALA A 361 -101.91 45.10 33.70
N GLU A 362 -101.26 44.48 32.71
CA GLU A 362 -101.81 43.30 32.02
C GLU A 362 -101.70 42.02 32.87
N PHE A 363 -100.67 41.91 33.70
CA PHE A 363 -100.44 40.71 34.50
C PHE A 363 -101.50 40.54 35.61
N ASP A 364 -101.92 41.64 36.25
CA ASP A 364 -102.89 41.62 37.35
C ASP A 364 -104.30 41.18 36.88
N ARG A 365 -104.69 41.45 35.63
CA ARG A 365 -105.98 41.01 35.06
C ARG A 365 -106.07 39.50 34.91
N ILE A 366 -104.98 38.85 34.49
CA ILE A 366 -104.99 37.42 34.18
C ILE A 366 -105.14 36.58 35.46
N ALA A 367 -104.54 37.00 36.58
CA ALA A 367 -104.59 36.27 37.84
C ALA A 367 -106.01 36.23 38.49
N SER A 368 -106.84 37.25 38.24
CA SER A 368 -108.21 37.31 38.78
C SER A 368 -109.13 36.26 38.17
N LEU A 369 -109.03 36.06 36.85
CA LEU A 369 -109.91 35.14 36.10
C LEU A 369 -109.69 33.66 36.47
N THR A 370 -108.45 33.28 36.78
CA THR A 370 -108.09 31.91 37.16
C THR A 370 -108.68 31.51 38.52
N THR A 371 -108.86 32.46 39.44
CA THR A 371 -109.37 32.19 40.79
C THR A 371 -110.87 31.92 40.80
N GLU A 372 -111.64 32.64 39.97
CA GLU A 372 -113.09 32.43 39.84
C GLU A 372 -113.43 31.07 39.23
N PHE A 373 -112.63 30.61 38.25
CA PHE A 373 -112.86 29.34 37.57
C PHE A 373 -112.74 28.14 38.54
N LEU A 374 -111.75 28.16 39.43
CA LEU A 374 -111.51 27.09 40.42
C LEU A 374 -112.68 26.93 41.42
N LEU A 375 -113.25 28.04 41.88
CA LEU A 375 -114.38 28.05 42.83
C LEU A 375 -115.66 27.46 42.23
N VAL A 376 -115.91 27.69 40.94
CA VAL A 376 -117.08 27.13 40.24
C VAL A 376 -116.92 25.62 40.07
N THR A 377 -115.73 25.15 39.70
CA THR A 377 -115.45 23.72 39.53
C THR A 377 -115.59 22.92 40.83
N GLU A 378 -115.16 23.48 41.98
CA GLU A 378 -115.28 22.80 43.27
C GLU A 378 -116.75 22.65 43.72
N LYS A 379 -117.61 23.65 43.41
CA LYS A 379 -119.05 23.60 43.70
C LYS A 379 -119.79 22.53 42.89
N ILE A 380 -119.37 22.29 41.65
CA ILE A 380 -120.00 21.29 40.76
C ILE A 380 -119.64 19.87 41.21
N LEU A 381 -118.40 19.64 41.66
CA LEU A 381 -117.91 18.32 42.06
C LEU A 381 -118.52 17.77 43.37
N ARG A 382 -119.12 18.61 44.23
CA ARG A 382 -119.69 18.20 45.54
C ARG A 382 -121.15 17.71 45.50
N SER A 383 -121.82 17.70 44.35
CA SER A 383 -123.22 17.24 44.21
C SER A 383 -123.31 16.12 43.16
N PRO A 384 -123.46 14.83 43.59
CA PRO A 384 -123.43 13.68 42.68
C PRO A 384 -124.44 13.76 41.52
N ASP A 385 -125.62 14.32 41.77
CA ASP A 385 -126.66 14.48 40.75
C ASP A 385 -126.31 15.55 39.71
N LYS A 386 -125.61 16.61 40.12
CA LYS A 386 -125.12 17.66 39.22
C LYS A 386 -123.90 17.24 38.42
N VAL A 387 -123.06 16.35 38.98
CA VAL A 387 -121.95 15.73 38.23
C VAL A 387 -122.49 14.89 37.08
N LYS A 388 -123.55 14.10 37.30
CA LYS A 388 -124.21 13.34 36.22
C LYS A 388 -124.80 14.24 35.14
N GLU A 389 -125.41 15.35 35.51
CA GLU A 389 -125.96 16.33 34.56
C GLU A 389 -124.87 17.10 33.81
N TYR A 390 -123.78 17.46 34.48
CA TYR A 390 -122.62 18.10 33.85
C TYR A 390 -121.90 17.16 32.88
N VAL A 391 -121.70 15.89 33.26
CA VAL A 391 -121.18 14.85 32.34
C VAL A 391 -122.12 14.65 31.15
N ARG A 392 -123.44 14.72 31.36
CA ARG A 392 -124.43 14.67 30.26
C ARG A 392 -124.29 15.86 29.30
N ILE A 393 -124.13 17.08 29.83
CA ILE A 393 -123.93 18.30 29.01
C ILE A 393 -122.58 18.25 28.26
N MET A 394 -121.52 17.79 28.91
CA MET A 394 -120.20 17.65 28.31
C MET A 394 -120.18 16.57 27.22
N LYS A 395 -120.94 15.47 27.40
CA LYS A 395 -121.18 14.46 26.35
C LYS A 395 -121.99 15.05 25.20
N SER A 396 -123.03 15.87 25.45
CA SER A 396 -123.79 16.51 24.36
C SER A 396 -123.02 17.60 23.61
N ALA A 397 -122.03 18.22 24.27
CA ALA A 397 -121.11 19.16 23.64
C ALA A 397 -119.92 18.49 22.92
N GLY A 398 -119.82 17.15 22.94
CA GLY A 398 -118.76 16.39 22.27
C GLY A 398 -117.39 16.48 22.95
N ILE A 399 -117.34 16.90 24.22
CA ILE A 399 -116.10 17.14 24.96
C ILE A 399 -115.60 15.86 25.68
N VAL A 400 -116.46 14.85 25.87
CA VAL A 400 -116.13 13.58 26.54
C VAL A 400 -116.73 12.39 25.79
N GLU A 401 -115.97 11.30 25.60
CA GLU A 401 -116.36 10.11 24.84
C GLU A 401 -117.53 9.32 25.46
N SER A 402 -118.34 8.69 24.60
CA SER A 402 -119.59 8.01 24.96
C SER A 402 -119.41 6.72 25.80
N SER A 403 -118.20 6.19 25.92
CA SER A 403 -117.84 4.93 26.59
C SER A 403 -117.60 5.03 28.10
N VAL A 404 -117.70 6.21 28.70
CA VAL A 404 -117.47 6.40 30.14
C VAL A 404 -118.79 6.21 30.91
N ASP A 405 -118.96 5.07 31.58
CA ASP A 405 -120.08 4.83 32.51
C ASP A 405 -119.88 5.57 33.84
N CYS A 406 -120.95 6.19 34.35
CA CYS A 406 -120.96 6.86 35.66
C CYS A 406 -121.04 5.81 36.79
N GLN A 407 -119.89 5.34 37.27
CA GLN A 407 -119.76 4.86 38.65
C GLN A 407 -119.20 5.95 39.54
#